data_AF-A0A0F7MWC7-F1
#
_entry.id   AF-A0A0F7MWC7-F1
#
_cell.length_a   1.000
_cell.length_b   1.000
_cell.length_c   1.000
_cell.angle_alpha   90.00
_cell.angle_beta   90.00
_cell.angle_gamma   90.00
#
_symmetry.space_group_name_H-M   'P 1'
#
loop_
_entity.id
_entity.type
_entity.pdbx_description
1 polymer ?
#
loop_
_entity_poly.entity_id
_entity_poly.type
_entity_poly.pdbx_seq_one_letter_code
_entity_poly.pdbx_strand_id
1 'polypeptide(L)'
;GTPVDIVLNPLGVPSRMNIGQVLETHLGWAAKDLGIKIGELIDQGANAKQLRKVLKSIYDLSKTQKFNLDILDDEEIKVLAKNLRKGVPISSPVFDGATEEEIKHLLKMANLPTSGQTYLYDGRTGKKFNRPITVGYMYMLKLNHLVDDKMHARSTGSYSLVT
;
A
#
# COMPACT_ATOMS: atom_id res chain seq x y z
N GLY A 1 -9.55 -16.72 1.95
CA GLY A 1 -8.72 -15.79 1.17
C GLY A 1 -9.00 -14.38 1.63
N THR A 2 -8.12 -13.44 1.33
CA THR A 2 -8.30 -12.02 1.66
C THR A 2 -9.11 -11.33 0.55
N PRO A 3 -10.25 -10.69 0.85
CA PRO A 3 -11.01 -9.94 -0.15
C PRO A 3 -10.27 -8.65 -0.55
N VAL A 4 -10.63 -8.10 -1.71
CA VAL A 4 -10.13 -6.79 -2.18
C VAL A 4 -11.16 -5.72 -1.80
N ASP A 5 -10.69 -4.59 -1.27
CA ASP A 5 -11.56 -3.51 -0.80
C ASP A 5 -12.10 -2.62 -1.94
N ILE A 6 -11.26 -2.32 -2.94
CA ILE A 6 -11.59 -1.42 -4.05
C ILE A 6 -11.09 -2.03 -5.36
N VAL A 7 -11.94 -2.02 -6.39
CA VAL A 7 -11.58 -2.43 -7.77
C VAL A 7 -11.54 -1.19 -8.66
N LEU A 8 -10.40 -0.96 -9.29
CA LEU A 8 -10.19 0.17 -10.20
C LEU A 8 -10.12 -0.29 -11.66
N ASN A 9 -10.58 0.57 -12.58
CA ASN A 9 -10.51 0.29 -14.01
C ASN A 9 -9.09 0.55 -14.55
N PRO A 10 -8.41 -0.45 -15.14
CA PRO A 10 -7.04 -0.30 -15.64
C PRO A 10 -6.94 0.65 -16.85
N LEU A 11 -8.02 0.89 -17.60
CA LEU A 11 -8.00 1.74 -18.79
C LEU A 11 -7.74 3.23 -18.49
N GLY A 12 -7.97 3.65 -17.24
CA GLY A 12 -7.70 5.02 -16.80
C GLY A 12 -6.22 5.35 -16.70
N VAL A 13 -5.35 4.34 -16.53
CA VAL A 13 -3.92 4.56 -16.30
C VAL A 13 -3.17 4.93 -17.58
N PRO A 14 -3.27 4.16 -18.69
CA PRO A 14 -2.57 4.50 -19.92
C PRO A 14 -3.08 5.81 -20.54
N SER A 15 -4.39 6.06 -20.47
CA SER A 15 -5.02 7.24 -21.08
C SER A 15 -4.62 8.55 -20.41
N ARG A 16 -4.34 8.53 -19.10
CA ARG A 16 -3.92 9.71 -18.33
C ARG A 16 -2.42 9.77 -18.06
N MET A 17 -1.67 8.75 -18.49
CA MET A 17 -0.23 8.60 -18.30
C MET A 17 0.23 8.73 -16.83
N ASN A 18 -0.62 8.34 -15.87
CA ASN A 18 -0.36 8.45 -14.43
C ASN A 18 0.22 7.15 -13.84
N ILE A 19 1.34 6.68 -14.41
CA ILE A 19 1.97 5.39 -14.06
C ILE A 19 2.38 5.28 -12.58
N GLY A 20 2.57 6.42 -11.90
CA GLY A 20 2.90 6.48 -10.47
C GLY A 20 1.90 5.75 -9.59
N GLN A 21 0.62 5.68 -9.98
CA GLN A 21 -0.41 4.91 -9.27
C GLN A 21 -0.09 3.41 -9.22
N VAL A 22 0.49 2.88 -10.29
CA VAL A 22 0.89 1.46 -10.36
C VAL A 22 2.12 1.20 -9.49
N LEU A 23 3.10 2.11 -9.55
CA LEU A 23 4.29 2.04 -8.70
C LEU A 23 3.94 2.13 -7.21
N GLU A 24 3.03 3.04 -6.85
CA GLU A 24 2.47 3.15 -5.49
C GLU A 24 1.80 1.85 -5.07
N THR A 25 0.97 1.26 -5.93
CA THR A 25 0.27 -0.01 -5.63
C THR A 25 1.26 -1.13 -5.31
N HIS A 26 2.32 -1.29 -6.12
CA HIS A 26 3.35 -2.30 -5.90
C HIS A 26 4.14 -2.05 -4.62
N LEU A 27 4.57 -0.79 -4.39
CA LEU A 27 5.32 -0.42 -3.20
C LEU A 27 4.48 -0.57 -1.93
N GLY A 28 3.22 -0.16 -1.98
CA GLY A 28 2.25 -0.30 -0.88
C GLY A 28 1.97 -1.76 -0.54
N TRP A 29 1.95 -2.65 -1.54
CA TRP A 29 1.83 -4.09 -1.29
C TRP A 29 3.05 -4.65 -0.55
N ALA A 30 4.26 -4.34 -1.03
CA ALA A 30 5.47 -4.75 -0.34
C ALA A 30 5.54 -4.20 1.09
N ALA A 31 5.20 -2.92 1.28
CA ALA A 31 5.15 -2.26 2.58
C ALA A 31 4.21 -2.96 3.56
N LYS A 32 3.01 -3.34 3.11
CA LYS A 32 2.03 -4.03 3.94
C LYS A 32 2.54 -5.38 4.41
N ASP A 33 3.00 -6.22 3.47
CA ASP A 33 3.34 -7.60 3.76
C ASP A 33 4.66 -7.72 4.55
N LEU A 34 5.59 -6.77 4.37
CA LEU A 34 6.74 -6.62 5.27
C LEU A 34 6.28 -6.34 6.71
N GLY A 35 5.26 -5.49 6.90
CA GLY A 35 4.69 -5.21 8.22
C GLY A 35 4.01 -6.44 8.84
N ILE A 36 3.25 -7.21 8.04
CA ILE A 36 2.63 -8.47 8.48
C ILE A 36 3.72 -9.46 8.94
N LYS A 37 4.78 -9.62 8.14
CA LYS A 37 5.91 -10.49 8.46
C LYS A 37 6.63 -10.09 9.75
N ILE A 38 6.80 -8.78 9.99
CA ILE A 38 7.32 -8.27 11.27
C ILE A 38 6.36 -8.62 12.41
N GLY A 39 5.06 -8.47 12.20
CA GLY A 39 4.01 -8.85 13.16
C GLY A 39 4.06 -10.33 13.54
N GLU A 40 4.17 -11.21 12.54
CA GLU A 40 4.28 -12.66 12.74
C GLU A 40 5.54 -13.03 13.53
N LEU A 41 6.67 -12.37 13.28
CA LEU A 41 7.90 -12.58 14.06
C LEU A 41 7.73 -12.17 15.53
N ILE A 42 7.01 -11.07 15.79
CA ILE A 42 6.70 -10.63 17.16
C ILE A 42 5.82 -11.66 17.86
N ASP A 43 4.80 -12.19 17.17
CA ASP A 43 3.87 -13.19 17.73
C ASP A 43 4.56 -14.53 18.04
N GLN A 44 5.59 -14.88 17.26
CA GLN A 44 6.45 -16.05 17.51
C GLN A 44 7.44 -15.84 18.68
N GLY A 45 7.45 -14.67 19.31
CA GLY A 45 8.37 -14.35 20.40
C GLY A 45 9.81 -14.14 19.93
N ALA A 46 10.01 -13.62 18.71
CA ALA A 46 11.35 -13.39 18.16
C ALA A 46 12.20 -12.48 19.07
N ASN A 47 13.49 -12.82 19.17
CA ASN A 47 14.45 -12.06 19.95
C ASN A 47 14.73 -10.68 19.31
N ALA A 48 15.06 -9.67 20.12
CA ALA A 48 15.37 -8.32 19.64
C ALA A 48 16.45 -8.30 18.55
N LYS A 49 17.45 -9.18 18.66
CA LYS A 49 18.51 -9.37 17.65
C LYS A 49 17.98 -9.82 16.28
N GLN A 50 16.96 -10.68 16.25
CA GLN A 50 16.33 -11.14 15.00
C GLN A 50 15.50 -10.01 14.37
N LEU A 51 14.71 -9.30 15.17
CA LEU A 51 13.95 -8.13 14.72
C LEU A 51 14.88 -7.07 14.14
N ARG A 52 15.99 -6.76 14.83
CA ARG A 52 17.01 -5.83 14.36
C ARG A 52 17.57 -6.24 13.01
N LYS A 53 17.88 -7.53 12.80
CA LYS A 53 18.40 -8.04 11.52
C LYS A 53 17.41 -7.81 10.37
N VAL A 54 16.12 -8.09 10.61
CA VAL A 54 15.06 -7.91 9.60
C VAL A 54 14.86 -6.42 9.31
N LEU A 55 14.73 -5.58 10.34
CA LEU A 55 14.59 -4.14 10.17
C LEU A 55 15.79 -3.55 9.41
N LYS A 56 17.01 -3.98 9.76
CA LYS A 56 18.24 -3.54 9.08
C LYS A 56 18.20 -3.89 7.60
N SER A 57 17.78 -5.10 7.23
CA SER A 57 17.64 -5.48 5.81
C SER A 57 16.60 -4.66 5.04
N ILE A 58 15.58 -4.13 5.71
CA ILE A 58 14.55 -3.29 5.09
C ILE A 58 15.06 -1.85 4.94
N TYR A 59 15.65 -1.28 5.99
CA TYR A 59 16.11 0.12 6.01
C TYR A 59 17.41 0.34 5.23
N ASP A 60 18.33 -0.64 5.19
CA ASP A 60 19.60 -0.53 4.45
C ASP A 60 19.42 -0.58 2.92
N LEU A 61 18.21 -0.86 2.44
CA LEU A 61 17.93 -0.90 1.01
C LEU A 61 18.02 0.48 0.34
N SER A 62 17.72 1.55 1.08
CA SER A 62 17.80 2.91 0.55
C SER A 62 19.25 3.33 0.37
N LYS A 63 19.62 3.71 -0.87
CA LYS A 63 20.94 4.29 -1.16
C LYS A 63 21.11 5.69 -0.56
N THR A 64 20.01 6.45 -0.46
CA THR A 64 20.03 7.85 -0.04
C THR A 64 19.97 8.02 1.49
N GLN A 65 19.14 7.24 2.18
CA GLN A 65 18.91 7.40 3.61
C GLN A 65 19.31 6.14 4.38
N LYS A 66 20.42 6.22 5.10
CA LYS A 66 20.85 5.16 6.02
C LYS A 66 20.32 5.46 7.41
N PHE A 67 19.44 4.60 7.91
CA PHE A 67 18.96 4.70 9.28
C PHE A 67 19.86 3.86 10.20
N ASN A 68 20.51 4.52 11.15
CA ASN A 68 21.35 3.79 12.09
C ASN A 68 20.50 3.18 13.22
N LEU A 69 20.08 1.93 13.03
CA LEU A 69 19.37 1.14 14.05
C LEU A 69 20.25 0.85 15.28
N ASP A 70 21.57 1.05 15.19
CA ASP A 70 22.50 0.75 16.28
C ASP A 70 22.41 1.72 17.47
N ILE A 71 21.67 2.82 17.30
CA ILE A 71 21.38 3.81 18.34
C ILE A 71 20.23 3.37 19.25
N LEU A 72 19.33 2.51 18.77
CA LEU A 72 18.11 2.13 19.49
C LEU A 72 18.39 1.01 20.50
N ASP A 73 17.71 1.09 21.65
CA ASP A 73 17.71 0.04 22.65
C ASP A 73 16.81 -1.14 22.25
N ASP A 74 17.01 -2.30 22.89
CA ASP A 74 16.23 -3.51 22.59
C ASP A 74 14.73 -3.36 22.86
N GLU A 75 14.36 -2.57 23.87
CA GLU A 75 12.95 -2.25 24.14
C GLU A 75 12.37 -1.30 23.10
N GLU A 76 13.13 -0.31 22.63
CA GLU A 76 12.71 0.60 21.58
C GLU A 76 12.50 -0.13 20.25
N ILE A 77 13.35 -1.13 19.94
CA ILE A 77 13.18 -1.98 18.75
C ILE A 77 11.88 -2.78 18.81
N LYS A 78 11.51 -3.31 19.98
CA LYS A 78 10.23 -4.00 20.15
C LYS A 78 9.05 -3.05 19.94
N VAL A 79 9.14 -1.84 20.47
CA VAL A 79 8.10 -0.80 20.29
C VAL A 79 7.98 -0.41 18.82
N LEU A 80 9.10 -0.17 18.15
CA LEU A 80 9.14 0.13 16.72
C LEU A 80 8.51 -1.01 15.90
N ALA A 81 8.94 -2.26 16.14
CA ALA A 81 8.42 -3.42 15.43
C ALA A 81 6.89 -3.58 15.65
N LYS A 82 6.39 -3.32 16.87
CA LYS A 82 4.95 -3.31 17.15
C LYS A 82 4.19 -2.26 16.33
N ASN A 83 4.75 -1.07 16.16
CA ASN A 83 4.15 -0.02 15.34
C ASN A 83 4.13 -0.37 13.85
N LEU A 84 5.17 -1.07 13.37
CA LEU A 84 5.31 -1.49 11.97
C LEU A 84 4.41 -2.68 11.59
N ARG A 85 3.74 -3.31 12.56
CA ARG A 85 2.87 -4.48 12.34
C ARG A 85 1.77 -4.25 11.30
N LYS A 86 1.29 -3.00 11.16
CA LYS A 86 0.24 -2.66 10.19
C LYS A 86 0.77 -2.43 8.77
N GLY A 87 2.08 -2.38 8.59
CA GLY A 87 2.76 -2.00 7.34
C GLY A 87 3.97 -1.13 7.66
N VAL A 88 5.05 -1.28 6.90
CA VAL A 88 6.23 -0.44 7.03
C VAL A 88 5.97 0.88 6.30
N PRO A 89 5.95 2.04 6.97
CA PRO A 89 5.83 3.33 6.29
C PRO A 89 7.05 3.55 5.40
N ILE A 90 6.81 3.86 4.12
CA ILE A 90 7.86 4.15 3.15
C ILE A 90 7.73 5.61 2.71
N SER A 91 8.87 6.27 2.59
CA SER A 91 8.97 7.60 2.01
C SER A 91 9.62 7.50 0.63
N SER A 92 9.00 8.13 -0.36
CA SER A 92 9.55 8.27 -1.71
C SER A 92 9.52 9.75 -2.09
N PRO A 93 10.64 10.48 -1.95
CA PRO A 93 10.76 11.87 -2.37
C PRO A 93 10.37 12.10 -3.84
N VAL A 94 9.91 13.31 -4.17
CA VAL A 94 9.33 13.65 -5.49
C VAL A 94 10.32 13.44 -6.65
N PHE A 95 11.61 13.66 -6.42
CA PHE A 95 12.66 13.57 -7.45
C PHE A 95 13.79 12.60 -7.12
N ASP A 96 13.74 11.96 -5.95
CA ASP A 96 14.71 10.95 -5.50
C ASP A 96 13.95 9.79 -4.85
N GLY A 97 12.97 9.28 -5.61
CA GLY A 97 12.04 8.25 -5.15
C GLY A 97 12.60 6.84 -5.26
N ALA A 98 11.80 5.88 -4.79
CA ALA A 98 12.14 4.46 -4.89
C ALA A 98 12.21 4.03 -6.37
N THR A 99 13.33 3.40 -6.75
CA THR A 99 13.53 2.86 -8.09
C THR A 99 12.77 1.54 -8.28
N GLU A 100 12.48 1.16 -9.52
CA GLU A 100 11.77 -0.10 -9.81
C GLU A 100 12.52 -1.34 -9.28
N GLU A 101 13.85 -1.31 -9.31
CA GLU A 101 14.70 -2.38 -8.77
C GLU A 101 14.52 -2.54 -7.25
N GLU A 102 14.46 -1.42 -6.53
CA GLU A 102 14.22 -1.41 -5.08
C GLU A 102 12.81 -1.91 -4.75
N ILE A 103 11.79 -1.51 -5.52
CA ILE A 103 10.42 -2.01 -5.36
C ILE A 103 10.37 -3.54 -5.55
N LYS A 104 10.99 -4.05 -6.62
CA LYS A 104 11.07 -5.50 -6.89
C LYS A 104 11.82 -6.23 -5.78
N HIS A 105 12.87 -5.63 -5.24
CA HIS A 105 13.61 -6.20 -4.12
C HIS A 105 12.76 -6.26 -2.84
N LEU A 106 12.00 -5.20 -2.53
CA LEU A 106 11.05 -5.18 -1.41
C LEU A 106 9.96 -6.25 -1.55
N LEU A 107 9.37 -6.38 -2.75
CA LEU A 107 8.41 -7.44 -3.05
C LEU A 107 9.01 -8.82 -2.80
N LYS A 108 10.24 -9.06 -3.26
CA LYS A 108 10.94 -10.34 -3.04
C LYS A 108 11.19 -10.60 -1.56
N MET A 109 11.59 -9.59 -0.77
CA MET A 109 11.76 -9.71 0.68
C MET A 109 10.46 -10.03 1.42
N ALA A 110 9.34 -9.53 0.90
CA ALA A 110 7.99 -9.81 1.37
C ALA A 110 7.44 -11.17 0.92
N ASN A 111 8.21 -11.98 0.18
CA ASN A 111 7.76 -13.23 -0.46
C ASN A 111 6.61 -13.03 -1.48
N LEU A 112 6.58 -11.87 -2.12
CA LEU A 112 5.61 -11.50 -3.13
C LEU A 112 6.16 -11.66 -4.57
N PRO A 113 5.28 -11.83 -5.57
CA PRO A 113 5.70 -11.86 -6.96
C PRO A 113 6.29 -10.51 -7.37
N THR A 114 7.46 -10.54 -8.02
CA THR A 114 8.17 -9.33 -8.48
C THR A 114 7.41 -8.55 -9.56
N SER A 115 6.41 -9.18 -10.21
CA SER A 115 5.52 -8.50 -11.15
C SER A 115 4.50 -7.58 -10.48
N GLY A 116 4.30 -7.69 -9.16
CA GLY A 116 3.22 -6.99 -8.46
C GLY A 116 1.83 -7.49 -8.83
N GLN A 117 1.75 -8.69 -9.43
CA GLN A 117 0.49 -9.29 -9.88
C GLN A 117 0.28 -10.67 -9.26
N THR A 118 -0.97 -10.98 -8.92
CA THR A 118 -1.37 -12.30 -8.41
C THR A 118 -2.67 -12.76 -9.03
N TYR A 119 -2.98 -14.04 -8.86
CA TYR A 119 -4.25 -14.59 -9.30
C TYR A 119 -5.34 -14.32 -8.25
N LEU A 120 -6.44 -13.72 -8.70
CA LEU A 120 -7.65 -13.57 -7.91
C LEU A 120 -8.68 -14.64 -8.29
N TYR A 121 -9.71 -14.75 -7.45
CA TYR A 121 -10.86 -15.62 -7.66
C TYR A 121 -12.13 -14.77 -7.60
N ASP A 122 -13.10 -15.05 -8.47
CA ASP A 122 -14.41 -14.40 -8.43
C ASP A 122 -15.16 -14.81 -7.16
N GLY A 123 -15.48 -13.85 -6.29
CA GLY A 123 -16.15 -14.09 -5.02
C GLY A 123 -17.57 -14.67 -5.15
N ARG A 124 -18.21 -14.59 -6.32
CA ARG A 124 -19.54 -15.17 -6.56
C ARG A 124 -19.47 -16.60 -7.06
N THR A 125 -18.54 -16.89 -7.96
CA THR A 125 -18.46 -18.20 -8.64
C THR A 125 -17.35 -19.10 -8.12
N GLY A 126 -16.38 -18.56 -7.39
CA GLY A 126 -15.17 -19.25 -6.92
C GLY A 126 -14.16 -19.55 -8.03
N LYS A 127 -14.43 -19.14 -9.29
CA LYS A 127 -13.53 -19.42 -10.41
C LYS A 127 -12.34 -18.48 -10.42
N LYS A 128 -11.16 -19.04 -10.73
CA LYS A 128 -9.92 -18.28 -10.89
C LYS A 128 -10.00 -17.39 -12.13
N PHE A 129 -9.50 -16.15 -12.05
CA PHE A 129 -9.36 -15.30 -13.23
C PHE A 129 -8.26 -15.84 -14.17
N ASN A 130 -8.48 -15.68 -15.48
CA ASN A 130 -7.59 -16.24 -16.50
C ASN A 130 -6.20 -15.59 -16.54
N ARG A 131 -6.10 -14.33 -16.11
CA ARG A 131 -4.85 -13.55 -16.11
C ARG A 131 -4.55 -13.07 -14.69
N PRO A 132 -3.26 -12.95 -14.32
CA PRO A 132 -2.89 -12.33 -13.07
C PRO A 132 -3.25 -10.84 -13.11
N ILE A 133 -3.63 -10.30 -11.96
CA ILE A 133 -4.14 -8.94 -11.78
C ILE A 133 -3.21 -8.22 -10.81
N THR A 134 -2.93 -6.94 -11.10
CA THR A 134 -2.18 -6.09 -10.17
C THR A 134 -3.02 -5.83 -8.92
N VAL A 135 -2.46 -6.14 -7.76
CA VAL A 135 -3.09 -5.94 -6.45
C VAL A 135 -2.08 -5.21 -5.57
N GLY A 136 -2.57 -4.40 -4.65
CA GLY A 136 -1.72 -3.75 -3.67
C GLY A 136 -2.48 -2.69 -2.89
N TYR A 137 -1.72 -1.83 -2.22
CA TYR A 137 -2.26 -0.77 -1.40
C TYR A 137 -2.00 0.58 -2.07
N MET A 138 -3.08 1.32 -2.32
CA MET A 138 -3.06 2.68 -2.85
C MET A 138 -3.68 3.61 -1.81
N TYR A 139 -3.05 4.76 -1.55
CA TYR A 139 -3.60 5.72 -0.60
C TYR A 139 -4.75 6.50 -1.25
N MET A 140 -5.96 6.29 -0.73
CA MET A 140 -7.18 6.90 -1.27
C MET A 140 -7.70 8.00 -0.36
N LEU A 141 -8.13 9.10 -0.95
CA LEU A 141 -8.74 10.23 -0.26
C LEU A 141 -10.24 10.31 -0.55
N LYS A 142 -11.02 10.63 0.48
CA LYS A 142 -12.42 11.04 0.33
C LYS A 142 -12.46 12.56 0.16
N LEU A 143 -12.84 13.03 -1.03
CA LEU A 143 -13.00 14.45 -1.30
C LEU A 143 -14.30 14.98 -0.68
N ASN A 144 -14.36 16.30 -0.41
CA ASN A 144 -15.52 16.96 0.21
C ASN A 144 -16.78 17.00 -0.69
N HIS A 145 -16.69 16.49 -1.92
CA HIS A 145 -17.79 16.49 -2.87
C HIS A 145 -18.75 15.32 -2.62
N LEU A 146 -19.55 15.42 -1.55
CA LEU A 146 -20.56 14.42 -1.21
C LEU A 146 -21.78 14.51 -2.12
N VAL A 147 -22.44 13.37 -2.35
CA VAL A 147 -23.65 13.30 -3.18
C VAL A 147 -24.81 14.04 -2.54
N ASP A 148 -24.92 13.98 -1.20
CA ASP A 148 -26.00 14.61 -0.43
C ASP A 148 -26.06 16.12 -0.67
N ASP A 149 -24.90 16.79 -0.74
CA ASP A 149 -24.81 18.23 -1.00
C ASP A 149 -25.13 18.61 -2.46
N LYS A 150 -25.19 17.62 -3.36
CA LYS A 150 -25.41 17.80 -4.80
C LYS A 150 -26.77 17.33 -5.26
N MET A 151 -27.53 16.64 -4.40
CA MET A 151 -28.89 16.26 -4.70
C MET A 151 -29.80 17.48 -4.64
N HIS A 152 -30.18 17.97 -5.82
CA HIS A 152 -31.21 19.00 -5.95
C HIS A 152 -32.34 18.47 -6.81
N ALA A 153 -33.54 18.40 -6.23
CA ALA A 153 -34.76 18.01 -6.93
C ALA A 153 -35.86 19.02 -6.60
N ARG A 154 -36.61 19.46 -7.63
CA ARG A 154 -37.72 20.40 -7.48
C ARG A 154 -38.90 19.97 -8.34
N SER A 155 -40.09 19.85 -7.75
CA SER A 155 -41.34 19.53 -8.45
C SER A 155 -42.11 20.80 -8.85
N THR A 156 -42.30 21.74 -7.92
CA THR A 156 -42.76 23.11 -8.15
C THR A 156 -41.97 24.08 -7.29
N GLY A 157 -41.97 25.37 -7.64
CA GLY A 157 -41.01 26.32 -7.09
C GLY A 157 -41.51 27.75 -6.99
N SER A 158 -40.85 28.55 -6.15
CA SER A 158 -40.94 30.01 -6.19
C SER A 158 -40.59 30.52 -7.58
N TYR A 159 -41.49 31.33 -8.14
CA TYR A 159 -41.30 32.07 -9.37
C TYR A 159 -40.76 33.47 -9.05
N SER A 160 -39.85 33.97 -9.87
CA SER A 160 -39.43 35.37 -9.78
C SER A 160 -40.54 36.25 -10.35
N LEU A 161 -40.84 37.36 -9.66
CA LEU A 161 -41.91 38.30 -10.04
C LEU A 161 -41.57 39.15 -11.28
N VAL A 162 -40.31 39.16 -11.73
CA VAL A 162 -39.79 40.06 -12.79
C VAL A 162 -39.22 39.28 -13.97
N THR A 163 -39.93 38.25 -14.43
CA THR A 163 -39.69 37.57 -15.71
C THR A 163 -41.00 37.48 -16.46
#